data_AF-A0A2G6FW29-F1
#
_entry.id   AF-A0A2G6FW29-F1
#
_cell.length_a   1.000
_cell.length_b   1.000
_cell.length_c   1.000
_cell.angle_alpha   90.00
_cell.angle_beta   90.00
_cell.angle_gamma   90.00
#
_symmetry.space_group_name_H-M   'P 1'
#
loop_
_entity.id
_entity.type
_entity.pdbx_description
1 polymer ?
#
loop_
_entity_poly.entity_id
_entity_poly.type
_entity_poly.pdbx_seq_one_letter_code
_entity_poly.pdbx_strand_id
1 'polypeptide(L)' 'MTYIPRHKVTDLIPNKFQAIKIAALEARRLNDRARMFEVSLPGKITSLAVERLMDGKVEWYDRKERARQLHAEKEQEKG' A
#
# COMPACT_ATOMS: atom_id res chain seq x y z
N MET A 1 9.52 15.75 -10.48
CA MET A 1 9.08 14.34 -10.34
C MET A 1 9.76 13.84 -9.08
N THR A 2 9.03 13.53 -8.02
CA THR A 2 9.65 13.11 -6.75
C THR A 2 10.33 11.76 -6.96
N TYR A 3 11.59 11.66 -6.57
CA TYR A 3 12.32 10.40 -6.62
C TYR A 3 11.69 9.41 -5.64
N ILE A 4 11.33 8.23 -6.14
CA ILE A 4 10.77 7.14 -5.33
C ILE A 4 11.82 6.04 -5.25
N PRO A 5 12.40 5.79 -4.06
CA PRO A 5 13.35 4.69 -3.89
C PRO A 5 12.62 3.35 -4.04
N ARG A 6 12.97 2.59 -5.09
CA ARG A 6 12.35 1.28 -5.37
C ARG A 6 12.43 0.33 -4.18
N HIS A 7 13.56 0.30 -3.48
CA HIS A 7 13.79 -0.60 -2.35
C HIS A 7 12.74 -0.39 -1.25
N LYS A 8 12.45 0.85 -0.83
CA LYS A 8 11.45 1.13 0.21
C LYS A 8 10.06 0.61 -0.14
N VAL A 9 9.69 0.62 -1.42
CA VAL A 9 8.41 0.10 -1.89
C VAL A 9 8.41 -1.42 -1.91
N THR A 10 9.50 -2.04 -2.38
CA THR A 10 9.61 -3.50 -2.45
C THR A 10 9.84 -4.17 -1.10
N ASP A 11 10.41 -3.46 -0.14
CA ASP A 11 10.57 -3.93 1.24
C ASP A 11 9.20 -4.09 1.93
N LEU A 12 8.23 -3.25 1.56
CA LEU A 12 6.83 -3.34 2.03
C LEU A 12 6.01 -4.33 1.21
N ILE A 13 6.12 -4.28 -0.12
CA ILE A 13 5.39 -5.14 -1.04
C ILE A 13 6.40 -5.82 -1.98
N PRO A 14 6.83 -7.06 -1.68
CA PRO A 14 7.89 -7.75 -2.43
C PRO A 14 7.61 -7.87 -3.93
N ASN A 15 6.34 -8.02 -4.30
CA ASN A 15 5.94 -8.06 -5.70
C ASN A 15 5.74 -6.63 -6.26
N LYS A 16 6.69 -6.20 -7.11
CA LYS A 16 6.64 -4.89 -7.78
C LYS A 16 5.34 -4.60 -8.53
N PHE A 17 4.70 -5.61 -9.13
CA PHE A 17 3.43 -5.42 -9.86
C PHE A 17 2.27 -5.20 -8.89
N GLN A 18 2.28 -5.90 -7.76
CA GLN A 18 1.33 -5.70 -6.69
C GLN A 18 1.51 -4.32 -6.06
N ALA A 19 2.75 -3.87 -5.85
CA ALA A 19 3.04 -2.54 -5.35
C ALA A 19 2.46 -1.45 -6.25
N ILE A 20 2.64 -1.58 -7.58
CA ILE A 20 2.04 -0.66 -8.57
C ILE A 20 0.51 -0.68 -8.48
N LYS A 21 -0.09 -1.86 -8.40
CA LYS A 21 -1.56 -2.00 -8.28
C LYS A 21 -2.08 -1.29 -7.03
N ILE A 22 -1.44 -1.49 -5.88
CA ILE A 22 -1.85 -0.88 -4.61
C ILE A 22 -1.68 0.65 -4.66
N ALA A 23 -0.54 1.15 -5.15
CA ALA A 23 -0.33 2.59 -5.32
C ALA A 23 -1.35 3.22 -6.26
N ALA A 24 -1.73 2.53 -7.35
CA ALA A 24 -2.75 3.01 -8.27
C ALA A 24 -4.16 3.03 -7.65
N LEU A 25 -4.50 2.05 -6.81
CA LEU A 25 -5.76 2.03 -6.07
C LEU A 25 -5.83 3.15 -5.03
N GLU A 26 -4.73 3.40 -4.30
CA GLU A 26 -4.67 4.52 -3.35
C GLU A 26 -4.78 5.86 -4.06
N ALA A 27 -4.13 6.03 -5.22
CA ALA A 27 -4.27 7.22 -6.05
C ALA A 27 -5.73 7.48 -6.46
N ARG A 28 -6.46 6.43 -6.87
CA ARG A 28 -7.90 6.56 -7.18
C ARG A 28 -8.71 6.96 -5.95
N ARG A 29 -8.48 6.33 -4.80
CA ARG A 29 -9.15 6.65 -3.55
C ARG A 29 -8.93 8.10 -3.11
N LEU A 30 -7.70 8.60 -3.25
CA LEU A 30 -7.36 10.00 -2.96
C LEU A 30 -8.09 10.96 -3.91
N ASN A 31 -8.10 10.64 -5.20
CA ASN A 31 -8.80 11.44 -6.21
C ASN A 31 -10.31 11.49 -5.95
N ASP A 32 -10.92 10.36 -5.62
CA ASP A 32 -12.36 10.28 -5.36
C ASP A 32 -12.74 11.08 -4.10
N ARG A 33 -11.92 10.99 -3.03
CA ARG A 33 -12.08 11.85 -1.85
C ARG A 33 -11.91 13.33 -2.15
N ALA A 34 -10.91 13.70 -2.95
CA ALA A 34 -10.66 15.08 -3.33
C ALA A 34 -11.87 15.68 -4.08
N ARG A 35 -12.45 14.91 -5.01
CA ARG A 35 -13.67 15.29 -5.72
C ARG A 35 -14.88 15.39 -4.78
N MET A 36 -15.04 14.42 -3.87
CA MET A 36 -16.17 14.39 -2.94
C MET A 36 -16.20 15.60 -2.00
N PHE A 37 -15.04 16.08 -1.57
CA PHE A 37 -14.92 17.25 -0.68
C PHE A 37 -14.59 18.55 -1.42
N GLU A 38 -14.55 18.53 -2.76
CA GLU A 38 -14.15 19.68 -3.60
C GLU A 38 -12.81 20.32 -3.19
N VAL A 39 -11.87 19.50 -2.71
CA VAL A 39 -10.54 19.95 -2.28
C VAL A 39 -9.49 19.67 -3.34
N SER A 40 -8.52 20.60 -3.46
CA SER A 40 -7.31 20.37 -4.25
C SER A 40 -6.26 19.67 -3.40
N LEU A 41 -5.73 18.55 -3.89
CA LEU A 41 -4.63 17.84 -3.24
C LEU A 41 -3.28 18.49 -3.60
N PRO A 42 -2.32 18.55 -2.66
CA PRO A 42 -1.00 19.09 -2.96
C PRO A 42 -0.23 18.14 -3.88
N GLY A 43 0.21 18.66 -5.02
CA GLY A 43 1.07 17.95 -5.96
C GLY A 43 0.37 16.85 -6.78
N LYS A 44 1.15 15.92 -7.32
CA LYS A 44 0.62 14.82 -8.15
C LYS A 44 0.05 13.73 -7.25
N ILE A 45 -1.19 13.33 -7.49
CA ILE A 45 -1.90 12.29 -6.74
C ILE A 45 -1.11 10.97 -6.67
N THR A 46 -0.41 10.61 -7.75
CA THR A 46 0.43 9.41 -7.79
C THR A 46 1.64 9.51 -6.87
N SER A 47 2.23 10.69 -6.73
CA SER A 47 3.33 10.92 -5.77
C SER A 47 2.82 10.81 -4.33
N LEU A 48 1.67 11.40 -4.04
CA LEU A 48 1.04 11.32 -2.72
C LEU A 48 0.66 9.89 -2.34
N ALA A 49 0.14 9.10 -3.29
CA ALA A 49 -0.21 7.71 -3.06
C ALA A 49 1.02 6.85 -2.72
N VAL A 50 2.13 7.07 -3.42
CA VAL A 50 3.38 6.33 -3.15
C VAL A 50 3.99 6.75 -1.82
N GLU A 51 3.94 8.04 -1.47
CA GLU A 51 4.38 8.52 -0.15
C GLU A 51 3.57 7.89 0.98
N ARG A 52 2.24 7.88 0.86
CA ARG A 52 1.36 7.22 1.83
C ARG A 52 1.63 5.72 1.93
N LEU A 53 1.95 5.05 0.81
CA LEU A 53 2.35 3.65 0.82
C LEU A 53 3.64 3.45 1.62
N MET A 54 4.68 4.25 1.35
CA MET A 54 5.96 4.19 2.07
C MET A 54 5.82 4.49 3.56
N ASP A 55 4.89 5.37 3.93
CA ASP A 55 4.57 5.72 5.32
C ASP A 55 3.71 4.66 6.03
N GLY A 56 3.33 3.57 5.37
CA GLY A 56 2.44 2.54 5.94
C GLY A 56 0.99 3.02 6.12
N LYS A 57 0.59 4.14 5.51
CA LYS A 57 -0.77 4.71 5.56
C LYS A 57 -1.74 4.06 4.57
N VAL A 58 -1.30 3.00 3.90
CA VAL A 58 -2.08 2.21 2.93
C VAL A 58 -2.11 0.78 3.41
N GLU A 59 -3.31 0.29 3.73
CA GLU A 59 -3.49 -1.09 4.12
C GLU A 59 -3.30 -2.00 2.90
N TRP A 60 -2.34 -2.92 3.01
CA TRP A 60 -2.12 -3.98 2.05
C TRP A 60 -2.29 -5.32 2.75
N TYR A 61 -3.15 -6.17 2.19
CA TYR A 61 -3.39 -7.51 2.71
C TYR A 61 -2.72 -8.55 1.81
N ASP A 62 -1.63 -9.17 2.29
CA ASP A 62 -1.05 -10.35 1.66
C ASP A 62 -1.76 -11.62 2.14
N ARG A 63 -2.59 -12.20 1.26
CA ARG A 63 -3.27 -13.47 1.54
C ARG A 63 -2.30 -14.61 1.87
N LYS A 64 -1.13 -14.66 1.23
CA LYS A 64 -0.13 -15.72 1.47
C LYS A 64 0.58 -15.53 2.80
N GLU A 65 0.84 -14.30 3.20
CA GLU A 65 1.48 -14.00 4.48
C GLU A 65 0.53 -14.24 5.65
N ARG A 66 -0.73 -13.81 5.54
CA ARG A 66 -1.76 -14.12 6.54
C ARG A 66 -2.00 -15.62 6.67
N ALA A 67 -2.02 -16.35 5.55
CA ALA A 67 -2.16 -17.81 5.58
C ALA A 67 -0.99 -18.48 6.33
N ARG A 68 0.24 -17.98 6.17
CA ARG A 68 1.41 -18.46 6.91
C ARG A 68 1.34 -18.12 8.41
N GLN A 69 0.93 -16.90 8.76
CA GLN A 69 0.71 -16.51 10.17
C GLN A 69 -0.36 -17.36 10.83
N LEU A 70 -1.52 -17.54 10.19
CA LEU A 70 -2.61 -18.37 10.70
C LEU A 70 -2.19 -19.84 10.87
N HIS A 71 -1.31 -20.35 10.00
CA HIS A 71 -0.78 -21.70 10.14
C HIS A 71 0.16 -21.80 11.34
N ALA A 72 1.05 -20.81 11.54
CA ALA A 72 1.96 -20.74 12.68
C ALA A 72 1.21 -20.59 14.02
N GLU A 73 0.18 -19.74 14.07
CA GLU A 73 -0.69 -19.56 15.24
C GLU A 73 -1.38 -20.88 15.62
N LYS A 74 -1.90 -21.62 14.64
CA LYS A 74 -2.52 -22.94 14.85
C LYS A 74 -1.56 -24.02 15.32
N GLU A 75 -0.28 -23.94 14.96
CA GLU A 75 0.73 -24.88 15.46
C GLU A 75 1.17 -24.53 16.88
N GLN A 76 1.18 -23.25 17.27
CA GLN A 76 1.45 -22.82 18.63
C GLN A 76 0.30 -23.15 19.60
N GLU A 77 -0.95 -23.09 19.16
CA GLU A 77 -2.11 -23.51 19.98
C GLU A 77 -2.19 -25.04 20.21
N LYS A 78 -1.42 -25.83 19.45
CA LYS A 78 -1.42 -27.30 19.52
C LYS A 78 -0.26 -27.91 20.31
N GLY A 79 0.70 -27.10 20.74
CA GLY A 79 1.85 -27.52 21.58
C GLY A 79 1.61 -27.23 23.05
#